data_AF-A0A9W8BEV9-F1
#
_entry.id   AF-A0A9W8BEV9-F1
#
_cell.length_a   1.000
_cell.length_b   1.000
_cell.length_c   1.000
_cell.angle_alpha   90.00
_cell.angle_beta   90.00
_cell.angle_gamma   90.00
#
_symmetry.space_group_name_H-M   'P 1'
#
loop_
_entity.id
_entity.type
_entity.pdbx_description
1 polymer ?
#
loop_
_entity_poly.entity_id
_entity_poly.type
_entity_poly.pdbx_seq_one_letter_code
_entity_poly.pdbx_strand_id
1 'polypeptide(L)' 'MSPEGAPLAADSDRPVLHIPTPLLYSASMSKQAGCNIWLKLENMQPTQSFKI' A
#
# COMPACT_ATOMS: atom_id res chain seq x y z
N MET A 1 26.03 37.63 -3.50
CA MET A 1 24.92 37.44 -4.45
C MET A 1 24.68 35.94 -4.55
N SER A 2 23.73 35.42 -3.78
CA SER A 2 23.25 34.04 -3.91
C SER A 2 22.16 34.03 -4.96
N PRO A 3 22.16 33.12 -5.95
CA PRO A 3 21.03 33.02 -6.85
C PRO A 3 19.86 32.31 -6.14
N GLU A 4 18.69 32.86 -6.42
CA GLU A 4 17.36 32.49 -5.99
C GLU A 4 17.02 31.01 -6.16
N GLY A 5 16.12 30.55 -5.28
CA GLY A 5 15.53 29.24 -5.32
C GLY A 5 14.85 28.94 -6.65
N ALA A 6 15.32 27.88 -7.29
CA ALA A 6 14.56 27.19 -8.31
C ALA A 6 13.30 26.55 -7.65
N PRO A 7 12.14 26.55 -8.33
CA PRO A 7 10.97 25.86 -7.84
C PRO A 7 11.30 24.35 -7.74
N LEU A 8 11.05 23.77 -6.56
CA LEU A 8 11.15 22.33 -6.30
C LEU A 8 10.31 21.61 -7.36
N ALA A 9 10.97 21.02 -8.35
CA ALA A 9 10.33 20.20 -9.37
C ALA A 9 9.47 19.16 -8.65
N ALA A 10 8.19 19.10 -9.03
CA ALA A 10 7.22 18.18 -8.49
C ALA A 10 7.80 16.76 -8.44
N ASP A 11 7.66 16.15 -7.27
CA ASP A 11 8.25 14.90 -6.73
C ASP A 11 7.84 13.62 -7.52
N SER A 12 7.89 13.68 -8.85
CA SER A 12 7.32 12.67 -9.77
C SER A 12 8.29 11.53 -10.10
N ASP A 13 9.50 11.56 -9.54
CA ASP A 13 10.57 10.59 -9.80
C ASP A 13 10.85 9.66 -8.61
N ARG A 14 10.04 9.75 -7.55
CA ARG A 14 10.14 8.80 -6.44
C ARG A 14 9.51 7.47 -6.84
N PRO A 15 10.25 6.35 -6.79
CA PRO A 15 9.67 5.05 -7.07
C PRO A 15 8.59 4.76 -6.04
N VAL A 16 7.40 4.37 -6.50
CA VAL A 16 6.35 3.87 -5.62
C VAL A 16 6.84 2.56 -5.00
N LEU A 17 6.99 2.54 -3.67
CA LEU A 17 7.58 1.41 -2.95
C LEU A 17 6.55 0.33 -2.59
N HIS A 18 5.27 0.70 -2.55
CA HIS A 18 4.15 -0.21 -2.26
C HIS A 18 3.32 -0.51 -3.50
N ILE A 19 2.66 -1.66 -3.51
CA ILE A 19 1.75 -2.07 -4.57
C ILE A 19 0.31 -2.17 -4.05
N PRO A 20 -0.72 -2.01 -4.91
CA PRO A 20 -2.07 -2.37 -4.54
C PRO A 20 -2.17 -3.88 -4.31
N THR A 21 -2.38 -4.29 -3.06
CA THR A 21 -2.58 -5.69 -2.68
C THR A 21 -4.04 -6.11 -2.85
N PRO A 22 -4.32 -7.39 -3.13
CA PRO A 22 -5.69 -7.88 -3.21
C PRO A 22 -6.48 -7.72 -1.91
N LEU A 23 -7.80 -7.53 -2.05
CA LEU A 23 -8.77 -7.64 -0.98
C LEU A 23 -9.63 -8.89 -1.23
N LEU A 24 -9.40 -9.95 -0.46
CA LEU A 24 -10.08 -11.22 -0.66
C LEU A 24 -11.18 -11.44 0.36
N TYR A 25 -12.35 -11.88 -0.10
CA TYR A 25 -13.38 -12.41 0.78
C TYR A 25 -12.99 -13.80 1.28
N SER A 26 -12.98 -14.00 2.59
CA SER A 26 -12.67 -15.30 3.19
C SER A 26 -13.95 -16.01 3.60
N ALA A 27 -14.45 -16.93 2.76
CA ALA A 27 -15.69 -17.66 3.03
C ALA A 27 -15.62 -18.50 4.32
N SER A 28 -14.50 -19.20 4.53
CA SER A 28 -14.29 -20.04 5.71
C SER A 28 -14.30 -19.23 7.00
N MET A 29 -13.55 -18.13 7.05
CA MET A 29 -13.50 -17.27 8.24
C MET A 29 -14.83 -16.55 8.46
N SER A 30 -15.47 -16.08 7.38
CA SER A 30 -16.75 -15.41 7.47
C SER A 30 -17.84 -16.32 8.06
N LYS A 31 -17.86 -17.58 7.62
CA LYS A 31 -18.77 -18.60 8.17
C LYS A 31 -18.51 -18.87 9.65
N GLN A 32 -17.24 -18.94 10.07
CA GLN A 32 -16.89 -19.18 11.47
C GLN A 32 -17.19 -17.98 12.38
N ALA A 33 -16.97 -16.76 11.89
CA ALA A 33 -17.18 -15.54 12.64
C ALA A 33 -18.64 -15.05 12.63
N GLY A 34 -19.48 -15.57 11.73
CA GLY A 34 -20.87 -15.12 11.57
C GLY A 34 -21.01 -13.74 10.93
N CYS A 35 -19.95 -13.23 10.29
CA CYS A 35 -19.93 -11.92 9.63
C CYS A 35 -19.01 -11.95 8.41
N ASN A 36 -19.10 -10.95 7.53
CA ASN A 36 -18.27 -10.89 6.33
C ASN A 36 -16.84 -10.47 6.68
N ILE A 37 -15.88 -11.37 6.47
CA ILE A 37 -14.45 -11.13 6.68
C ILE A 37 -13.76 -10.98 5.32
N TRP A 38 -13.03 -9.87 5.21
CA TRP A 38 -12.19 -9.54 4.08
C TRP A 38 -10.73 -9.46 4.52
N LEU A 39 -9.83 -10.05 3.73
CA LEU A 39 -8.41 -10.11 3.97
C LEU A 39 -7.69 -9.17 3.01
N LYS A 40 -7.02 -8.16 3.56
CA LYS A 40 -6.12 -7.28 2.81
C LYS A 40 -4.73 -7.91 2.82
N LEU A 41 -4.26 -8.37 1.66
CA LEU A 41 -3.06 -9.20 1.56
C LEU A 41 -1.76 -8.40 1.58
N GLU A 42 -1.51 -7.64 2.65
CA GLU A 42 -0.27 -6.83 2.82
C GLU A 42 1.01 -7.68 2.91
N ASN A 43 0.89 -8.99 3.13
CA ASN A 43 2.01 -9.92 3.00
C ASN A 43 2.52 -10.05 1.56
N MET A 44 1.76 -9.59 0.55
CA MET A 44 2.18 -9.57 -0.86
C MET A 44 2.92 -8.28 -1.25
N GLN A 45 3.10 -7.34 -0.33
CA GLN A 45 3.96 -6.19 -0.58
C GLN A 45 5.40 -6.64 -0.89
N PRO A 46 6.21 -5.84 -1.61
CA PRO A 46 7.60 -6.17 -1.91
C PRO A 46 8.45 -6.50 -0.68
N THR A 47 8.15 -5.88 0.46
CA THR A 47 8.82 -6.13 1.76
C THR A 47 8.16 -7.22 2.59
N GLN A 48 7.17 -7.92 2.02
CA GLN A 48 6.33 -8.93 2.66
C GLN A 48 5.55 -8.42 3.89
N SER A 49 5.37 -7.11 4.00
CA SER A 49 4.60 -6.47 5.07
C SER A 49 4.12 -5.08 4.66
N PHE A 50 3.20 -4.51 5.44
CA PHE A 50 2.58 -3.20 5.19
C PHE A 50 3.50 -1.99 5.43
N LYS A 51 4.77 -2.18 5.81
CA LYS A 51 5.60 -1.12 6.44
C LYS A 51 6.14 -0.03 5.49
N ILE A 52 5.65 0.05 4.26
CA ILE A 52 6.14 0.93 3.18
C ILE A 52 5.07 1.89 2.68
#